data_AF-A0A382ST26-F1
#
_entry.id   AF-A0A382ST26-F1
#
_cell.length_a   1.000
_cell.length_b   1.000
_cell.length_c   1.000
_cell.angle_alpha   90.00
_cell.angle_beta   90.00
_cell.angle_gamma   90.00
#
_symmetry.space_group_name_H-M   'P 1'
#
loop_
_entity.id
_entity.type
_entity.pdbx_description
1 polymer ?
#
loop_
_entity_poly.entity_id
_entity_poly.type
_entity_poly.pdbx_seq_one_letter_code
_entity_poly.pdbx_strand_id
1 'polypeptide(L)'
;MKNTNFSRACSEISQSLLQIMEPTKKQAKLEIKRICTKYSLDRIPKNHEILSTVDGKLYEKLQNVLLKKPVKTASGVAVIALMPK
;
A
#
# COMPACT_ATOMS: atom_id res chain seq x y z
N MET A 1 -22.33 -2.06 11.16
CA MET A 1 -21.28 -1.57 12.08
C MET A 1 -19.94 -1.59 11.36
N LYS A 2 -19.40 -0.43 10.98
CA LYS A 2 -18.08 -0.37 10.33
C LYS A 2 -17.03 -0.62 11.41
N ASN A 3 -16.22 -1.67 11.27
CA ASN A 3 -15.10 -1.95 12.16
C ASN A 3 -14.13 -0.75 12.14
N THR A 4 -14.30 0.17 13.09
CA THR A 4 -13.51 1.40 13.22
C THR A 4 -12.03 1.10 13.36
N ASN A 5 -11.69 0.01 14.05
CA ASN A 5 -10.33 -0.48 14.19
C ASN A 5 -9.75 -0.99 12.87
N PHE A 6 -10.54 -1.66 12.02
CA PHE A 6 -10.07 -2.16 10.73
C PHE A 6 -9.74 -1.02 9.77
N SER A 7 -10.61 -0.02 9.67
CA SER A 7 -10.37 1.16 8.83
C SER A 7 -9.15 1.93 9.31
N ARG A 8 -9.01 2.14 10.63
CA ARG A 8 -7.85 2.82 11.22
C ARG A 8 -6.56 2.04 10.99
N ALA A 9 -6.58 0.73 11.18
CA ALA A 9 -5.43 -0.13 10.93
C ALA A 9 -5.01 -0.09 9.45
N CYS A 10 -5.95 -0.14 8.50
CA CYS A 10 -5.63 -0.04 7.07
C CYS A 10 -5.00 1.32 6.72
N SER A 11 -5.54 2.41 7.24
CA SER A 11 -4.94 3.74 7.09
C SER A 11 -3.53 3.80 7.71
N GLU A 12 -3.33 3.26 8.91
CA GLU A 12 -2.01 3.26 9.57
C GLU A 12 -0.99 2.38 8.83
N ILE A 13 -1.41 1.22 8.32
CA ILE A 13 -0.59 0.37 7.45
C ILE A 13 -0.14 1.16 6.23
N SER A 14 -1.08 1.80 5.54
CA SER A 14 -0.77 2.55 4.34
C SER A 14 0.19 3.71 4.61
N GLN A 15 -0.03 4.47 5.68
CA GLN A 15 0.85 5.54 6.15
C GLN A 15 2.25 5.02 6.47
N SER A 16 2.36 3.92 7.21
CA SER A 16 3.65 3.32 7.57
C SER A 16 4.42 2.83 6.34
N LEU A 17 3.72 2.28 5.34
CA LEU A 17 4.33 1.88 4.06
C LEU A 17 4.75 3.09 3.21
N LEU A 18 4.02 4.20 3.28
CA LEU A 18 4.34 5.43 2.56
C LEU A 18 5.54 6.21 3.13
N GLN A 19 5.79 6.07 4.44
CA GLN A 19 6.98 6.61 5.10
C GLN A 19 8.26 5.90 4.66
N ILE A 20 8.15 4.65 4.23
CA ILE A 20 9.28 3.89 3.69
C ILE A 20 9.40 4.23 2.20
N MET A 21 10.57 4.66 1.76
CA MET A 21 10.79 5.04 0.35
C MET A 21 10.57 3.86 -0.62
N GLU A 22 11.05 2.67 -0.24
CA GLU A 22 10.88 1.43 -0.99
C GLU A 22 10.65 0.23 -0.04
N PRO A 23 9.43 0.07 0.49
CA PRO A 23 9.13 -1.05 1.37
C PRO A 23 9.21 -2.37 0.59
N THR A 24 10.05 -3.28 1.05
CA THR A 24 10.13 -4.63 0.47
C THR A 24 8.91 -5.46 0.89
N LYS A 25 8.48 -6.47 0.11
CA LYS A 25 7.40 -7.42 0.50
C LYS A 25 7.53 -7.96 1.93
N LYS A 26 8.76 -8.23 2.39
CA LYS A 26 9.04 -8.67 3.77
C LYS A 26 8.72 -7.58 4.80
N GLN A 27 9.18 -6.36 4.57
CA GLN A 27 8.88 -5.21 5.43
C GLN A 27 7.39 -4.92 5.45
N ALA A 28 6.74 -4.92 4.28
CA ALA A 28 5.30 -4.70 4.21
C ALA A 28 4.52 -5.73 5.02
N LYS A 29 4.86 -7.02 4.91
CA LYS A 29 4.25 -8.07 5.74
C LYS A 29 4.52 -7.90 7.24
N LEU A 30 5.75 -7.53 7.62
CA LEU A 30 6.11 -7.29 9.02
C LEU A 30 5.28 -6.16 9.61
N GLU A 31 5.16 -5.05 8.87
CA GLU A 31 4.47 -3.86 9.36
C GLU A 31 2.96 -4.06 9.40
N ILE A 32 2.40 -4.72 8.38
CA ILE A 32 1.01 -5.19 8.42
C ILE A 32 0.77 -6.05 9.65
N LYS A 33 1.64 -7.03 9.93
CA LYS A 33 1.49 -7.93 11.08
C LYS A 33 1.59 -7.18 12.40
N ARG A 34 2.54 -6.24 12.53
CA ARG A 34 2.73 -5.42 13.73
C ARG A 34 1.48 -4.59 14.04
N ILE A 35 0.91 -3.95 13.00
CA ILE A 35 -0.29 -3.12 13.14
C ILE A 35 -1.52 -4.01 13.39
N CYS A 36 -1.63 -5.17 12.73
CA CYS A 36 -2.70 -6.14 13.00
C CYS A 36 -2.70 -6.57 14.47
N THR A 37 -1.52 -6.85 15.06
CA THR A 37 -1.40 -7.19 16.48
C THR A 37 -1.76 -5.99 17.37
N LYS A 38 -1.30 -4.78 17.03
CA LYS A 38 -1.60 -3.54 17.78
C LYS A 38 -3.10 -3.24 17.86
N TYR A 39 -3.82 -3.48 16.77
CA TYR A 39 -5.27 -3.23 16.67
C TYR A 39 -6.12 -4.48 16.94
N SER A 40 -5.50 -5.60 17.33
CA SER A 40 -6.15 -6.90 17.51
C SER A 40 -7.10 -7.24 16.34
N LEU A 41 -6.62 -7.07 15.11
CA LEU A 41 -7.43 -7.37 13.93
C LEU A 41 -7.69 -8.87 13.84
N ASP A 42 -8.96 -9.25 13.72
CA ASP A 42 -9.41 -10.64 13.45
C ASP A 42 -8.79 -11.22 12.18
N ARG A 43 -8.50 -10.36 11.19
CA ARG A 43 -7.92 -10.77 9.91
C ARG A 43 -6.89 -9.78 9.41
N ILE A 44 -5.91 -10.30 8.68
CA ILE A 44 -4.97 -9.49 7.93
C ILE A 44 -5.70 -8.86 6.73
N PRO A 45 -5.66 -7.52 6.55
CA PRO A 45 -6.30 -6.86 5.42
C PRO A 45 -5.63 -7.31 4.11
N LYS A 46 -6.46 -7.48 3.06
CA LYS A 46 -5.97 -7.84 1.72
C LYS A 46 -5.33 -6.62 1.06
N ASN A 47 -4.48 -6.85 0.06
CA ASN A 47 -3.83 -5.75 -0.68
C ASN A 47 -4.84 -4.72 -1.21
N HIS A 48 -5.98 -5.15 -1.76
CA HIS A 48 -7.02 -4.23 -2.25
C HIS A 48 -7.71 -3.45 -1.13
N GLU A 49 -7.86 -4.01 0.07
CA GLU A 49 -8.48 -3.33 1.22
C GLU A 49 -7.58 -2.16 1.67
N ILE A 50 -6.27 -2.39 1.74
CA ILE A 50 -5.28 -1.37 2.08
C ILE A 50 -5.25 -0.30 0.98
N LEU A 51 -5.22 -0.72 -0.28
CA LEU A 51 -5.26 0.17 -1.43
C LEU A 51 -6.54 1.02 -1.47
N SER A 52 -7.68 0.47 -1.04
CA SER A 52 -8.95 1.19 -0.96
C SER A 52 -8.98 2.28 0.12
N THR A 53 -7.98 2.33 1.02
CA THR A 53 -7.87 3.37 2.06
C THR A 53 -6.99 4.55 1.66
N VAL A 54 -6.38 4.50 0.47
CA VAL A 54 -5.47 5.54 -0.01
C VAL A 54 -5.92 6.11 -1.35
N ASP A 55 -5.74 7.42 -1.52
CA ASP A 55 -6.14 8.13 -2.73
C ASP A 55 -5.06 8.08 -3.82
N GLY A 56 -5.50 8.06 -5.09
CA GLY A 56 -4.74 8.12 -6.35
C GLY A 56 -3.20 8.00 -6.29
N LYS A 57 -2.51 9.09 -5.90
CA LYS A 57 -1.03 9.13 -5.85
C LYS A 57 -0.43 8.14 -4.85
N LEU A 58 -1.09 7.95 -3.71
CA LEU A 58 -0.68 7.00 -2.67
C LEU A 58 -1.03 5.56 -3.08
N TYR A 59 -2.18 5.38 -3.75
CA TYR A 59 -2.57 4.11 -4.36
C TYR A 59 -1.50 3.61 -5.34
N GLU A 60 -1.04 4.44 -6.26
CA GLU A 60 -0.01 4.06 -7.25
C GLU A 60 1.32 3.64 -6.57
N LYS A 61 1.75 4.37 -5.53
CA LYS A 61 2.94 4.01 -4.74
C LYS A 61 2.79 2.65 -4.07
N LEU A 62 1.68 2.43 -3.35
CA LEU A 62 1.41 1.17 -2.67
C LEU A 62 1.18 0.03 -3.65
N GLN A 63 0.57 0.29 -4.81
CA GLN A 63 0.34 -0.69 -5.85
C GLN A 63 1.68 -1.23 -6.38
N ASN A 64 2.67 -0.36 -6.58
CA ASN A 64 3.99 -0.81 -7.03
C ASN A 64 4.70 -1.72 -6.02
N VAL A 65 4.52 -1.44 -4.73
CA VAL A 65 5.05 -2.25 -3.62
C VAL A 65 4.31 -3.59 -3.50
N LEU A 66 2.97 -3.55 -3.48
CA LEU A 66 2.12 -4.69 -3.17
C LEU A 66 1.89 -5.62 -4.37
N LEU A 67 1.78 -5.06 -5.58
CA LEU A 67 1.47 -5.77 -6.82
C LEU A 67 2.68 -5.93 -7.76
N LYS A 68 3.85 -5.38 -7.41
CA LYS A 68 5.12 -5.53 -8.15
C LYS A 68 4.94 -5.31 -9.65
N LYS A 69 4.44 -4.13 -10.04
CA LYS A 69 4.76 -3.59 -11.38
C LYS A 69 6.14 -2.92 -11.28
N PRO A 70 7.04 -3.14 -12.25
CA PRO A 70 8.33 -2.48 -12.24
C PRO A 70 8.13 -0.99 -12.54
N VAL A 71 8.09 -0.15 -11.52
CA VAL A 71 8.21 1.30 -11.71
C VAL A 71 9.67 1.66 -11.83
N LYS A 72 10.09 1.87 -13.08
CA LYS A 72 11.31 2.63 -13.37
C LYS A 72 11.18 3.99 -12.70
N THR A 73 12.04 4.27 -11.72
CA THR A 73 12.17 5.61 -11.16
C THR A 73 13.62 6.09 -11.31
N ALA A 74 13.75 7.29 -11.88
CA ALA A 74 14.86 8.25 -11.79
C ALA A 74 16.26 7.92 -12.40
N SER A 75 16.33 7.46 -13.66
CA SER A 75 17.53 7.72 -14.50
C SER A 75 17.22 8.02 -15.99
N GLY A 76 15.95 8.12 -16.38
CA GLY A 76 15.62 8.56 -17.73
C GLY A 76 14.21 8.15 -18.13
N VAL A 77 13.34 9.15 -18.24
CA VAL A 77 12.20 9.20 -19.17
C VAL A 77 11.30 7.95 -19.17
N ALA A 78 10.25 7.97 -18.36
CA ALA A 78 9.10 7.08 -18.54
C ALA A 78 7.99 7.86 -19.26
N VAL A 79 8.04 7.88 -20.60
CA VAL A 79 6.89 8.28 -21.43
C VAL A 79 5.80 7.23 -21.22
N ILE A 80 4.76 7.58 -20.46
CA ILE A 80 3.50 6.84 -20.49
C ILE A 80 2.83 7.22 -21.82
N ALA A 81 3.11 6.47 -22.88
CA ALA A 81 2.38 6.58 -24.13
C ALA A 81 0.97 6.01 -23.92
N LEU A 82 0.01 6.85 -23.53
CA LEU A 82 -1.41 6.54 -23.73
C LEU A 82 -1.73 6.90 -25.19
N MET A 83 -1.75 5.90 -26.08
CA MET A 83 -2.39 6.02 -27.38
C MET A 83 -3.91 5.83 -27.16
N PRO A 84 -4.76 6.83 -27.46
CA PRO A 84 -6.18 6.56 -27.63
C PRO A 84 -6.37 5.80 -28.95
N LYS A 85 -7.24 4.78 -28.94
CA LYS A 85 -7.71 4.12 -30.15
C LYS A 85 -9.22 4.23 -30.20
#